data_AF-V2WXW7-F1
#
_entry.id   AF-V2WXW7-F1
#
_cell.length_a   1.000
_cell.length_b   1.000
_cell.length_c   1.000
_cell.angle_alpha   90.00
_cell.angle_beta   90.00
_cell.angle_gamma   90.00
#
_symmetry.space_group_name_H-M   'P 1'
#
loop_
_entity.id
_entity.type
_entity.pdbx_description
1 polymer ?
#
loop_
_entity_poly.entity_id
_entity_poly.type
_entity_poly.pdbx_seq_one_letter_code
_entity_poly.pdbx_strand_id
1 'polypeptide(L)'
;MSLEPGHYYIQNRKKYIGHSDEKPPAPQRVIVLPDGVRAPKWLVEKAGNDRYIIKVEEPDGSYASAAKVDDKVFVRVERPGPDLWYIIPDERGGKGSYVITTTERYDGWVAPEEPEDQILCRPLIVGPSFPPFYPPNETFQFSRADK
;
A
#
# COMPACT_ATOMS: atom_id res chain seq x y z
N MET A 1 6.81 -8.01 -14.37
CA MET A 1 7.79 -6.89 -14.42
C MET A 1 7.69 -6.10 -13.13
N SER A 2 8.82 -5.71 -12.53
CA SER A 2 8.84 -4.91 -11.31
C SER A 2 8.19 -3.53 -11.52
N LEU A 3 7.65 -2.94 -10.45
CA LEU A 3 7.03 -1.61 -10.51
C LEU A 3 8.12 -0.53 -10.64
N GLU A 4 7.95 0.40 -11.57
CA GLU A 4 8.87 1.54 -11.70
C GLU A 4 8.63 2.61 -10.63
N PRO A 5 9.66 3.29 -10.10
CA PRO A 5 9.49 4.37 -9.13
C PRO A 5 8.68 5.55 -9.70
N GLY A 6 7.91 6.22 -8.85
CA GLY A 6 7.16 7.43 -9.21
C GLY A 6 5.88 7.60 -8.40
N HIS A 7 5.01 8.50 -8.86
CA HIS A 7 3.74 8.80 -8.22
C HIS A 7 2.61 7.94 -8.77
N TYR A 8 1.80 7.39 -7.87
CA TYR A 8 0.73 6.48 -8.17
C TYR A 8 -0.54 6.82 -7.39
N TYR A 9 -1.70 6.51 -7.95
CA TYR A 9 -2.87 6.19 -7.15
C TYR A 9 -2.90 4.68 -6.90
N ILE A 10 -3.19 4.30 -5.66
CA ILE A 10 -3.29 2.90 -5.24
C ILE A 10 -4.76 2.60 -4.96
N GLN A 11 -5.27 1.49 -5.48
CA GLN A 11 -6.65 1.06 -5.29
C GLN A 11 -6.76 -0.39 -4.86
N ASN A 12 -7.74 -0.71 -4.00
CA ASN A 12 -8.25 -2.07 -3.82
C ASN A 12 -9.72 -2.11 -4.27
N ARG A 13 -10.10 -3.08 -5.11
CA ARG A 13 -11.49 -3.25 -5.60
C ARG A 13 -12.16 -1.94 -6.06
N LYS A 14 -11.42 -1.08 -6.80
CA LYS A 14 -11.82 0.25 -7.31
C LYS A 14 -11.88 1.39 -6.27
N LYS A 15 -11.73 1.10 -4.98
CA LYS A 15 -11.64 2.13 -3.94
C LYS A 15 -10.18 2.55 -3.75
N TYR A 16 -9.95 3.84 -3.56
CA TYR A 16 -8.61 4.36 -3.36
C TYR A 16 -8.10 4.06 -1.96
N ILE A 17 -6.78 3.88 -1.85
CA ILE A 17 -6.10 3.78 -0.57
C ILE A 17 -5.55 5.17 -0.20
N GLY A 18 -5.72 5.55 1.05
CA GLY A 18 -5.24 6.81 1.60
C GLY A 18 -4.88 6.67 3.06
N HIS A 19 -4.94 7.77 3.79
CA HIS A 19 -4.81 7.76 5.24
C HIS A 19 -5.97 8.52 5.89
N SER A 20 -6.17 8.29 7.18
CA SER A 20 -7.15 9.02 8.00
C SER A 20 -6.60 10.34 8.56
N ASP A 21 -7.47 11.14 9.16
CA ASP A 21 -7.20 12.53 9.58
C ASP A 21 -6.77 12.67 11.04
N GLU A 22 -6.23 11.63 11.68
CA GLU A 22 -5.71 11.76 13.06
C GLU A 22 -4.65 12.87 13.13
N LYS A 23 -4.70 13.63 14.21
CA LYS A 23 -3.78 14.75 14.44
C LYS A 23 -2.55 14.27 15.21
N PRO A 24 -1.36 14.83 14.92
CA PRO A 24 -0.16 14.57 15.71
C PRO A 24 -0.41 14.76 17.23
N PRO A 25 0.19 13.92 18.09
CA PRO A 25 1.25 12.95 17.78
C PRO A 25 0.75 11.57 17.34
N ALA A 26 -0.56 11.37 17.15
CA ALA A 26 -1.09 10.07 16.76
C ALA A 26 -0.67 9.72 15.30
N PRO A 27 -0.16 8.50 15.04
CA PRO A 27 0.00 8.00 13.69
C PRO A 27 -1.34 7.93 12.97
N GLN A 28 -1.33 8.19 11.67
CA GLN A 28 -2.54 8.11 10.84
C GLN A 28 -2.67 6.71 10.26
N ARG A 29 -3.88 6.17 10.27
CA ARG A 29 -4.16 4.82 9.74
C ARG A 29 -4.13 4.89 8.23
N VAL A 30 -3.54 3.89 7.57
CA VAL A 30 -3.76 3.70 6.13
C VAL A 30 -5.11 3.02 5.96
N ILE A 31 -6.01 3.61 5.19
CA ILE A 31 -7.41 3.17 5.09
C ILE A 31 -7.86 3.01 3.65
N VAL A 32 -8.95 2.27 3.45
CA VAL A 32 -9.72 2.33 2.21
C VAL A 32 -10.56 3.61 2.25
N LEU A 33 -10.39 4.50 1.28
CA LEU A 33 -11.12 5.76 1.24
C LEU A 33 -12.59 5.53 0.87
N PRO A 34 -13.53 6.28 1.47
CA PRO A 34 -14.91 6.29 1.03
C PRO A 34 -15.06 6.97 -0.32
N ASP A 35 -16.16 6.67 -1.01
CA ASP A 35 -16.44 7.22 -2.33
C ASP A 35 -16.57 8.75 -2.28
N GLY A 36 -16.09 9.42 -3.33
CA GLY A 36 -16.11 10.89 -3.41
C GLY A 36 -14.97 11.61 -2.68
N VAL A 37 -14.18 10.91 -1.87
CA VAL A 37 -12.95 11.47 -1.28
C VAL A 37 -11.85 11.53 -2.33
N ARG A 38 -11.15 12.67 -2.38
CA ARG A 38 -10.01 12.86 -3.27
C ARG A 38 -8.88 11.91 -2.85
N ALA A 39 -8.46 11.05 -3.78
CA ALA A 39 -7.34 10.15 -3.55
C ALA A 39 -6.01 10.92 -3.42
N PRO A 40 -5.18 10.61 -2.42
CA PRO A 40 -3.83 11.14 -2.36
C PRO A 40 -2.92 10.43 -3.38
N LYS A 41 -1.83 11.08 -3.75
CA LYS A 41 -0.78 10.43 -4.54
C LYS A 41 0.15 9.69 -3.59
N TRP A 42 0.61 8.53 -4.04
CA TRP A 42 1.60 7.71 -3.37
C TRP A 42 2.90 7.75 -4.16
N LEU A 43 3.96 8.21 -3.52
CA LEU A 43 5.31 8.14 -4.05
C LEU A 43 5.92 6.78 -3.71
N VAL A 44 6.28 6.02 -4.75
CA VAL A 44 6.97 4.74 -4.64
C VAL A 44 8.44 4.94 -5.05
N GLU A 45 9.35 4.73 -4.12
CA GLU A 45 10.80 4.87 -4.33
C GLU A 45 11.50 3.51 -4.25
N LYS A 46 12.49 3.25 -5.11
CA LYS A 46 13.35 2.06 -4.99
C LYS A 46 14.38 2.28 -3.88
N ALA A 47 14.47 1.35 -2.94
CA ALA A 47 15.47 1.31 -1.87
C ALA A 47 16.58 0.25 -2.11
N GLY A 48 16.59 -0.37 -3.30
CA GLY A 48 17.56 -1.39 -3.72
C GLY A 48 17.11 -2.84 -3.43
N ASN A 49 17.62 -3.79 -4.23
CA ASN A 49 17.27 -5.21 -4.19
C ASN A 49 15.76 -5.47 -4.32
N ASP A 50 15.10 -4.78 -5.26
CA ASP A 50 13.65 -4.84 -5.52
C ASP A 50 12.75 -4.49 -4.32
N ARG A 51 13.30 -3.76 -3.35
CA ARG A 51 12.56 -3.20 -2.22
C ARG A 51 12.19 -1.75 -2.48
N TYR A 52 11.10 -1.35 -1.87
CA TYR A 52 10.48 -0.05 -2.08
C TYR A 52 10.17 0.63 -0.76
N ILE A 53 10.19 1.96 -0.78
CA ILE A 53 9.54 2.79 0.24
C ILE A 53 8.26 3.32 -0.39
N ILE A 54 7.15 3.18 0.33
CA ILE A 54 5.84 3.68 -0.09
C ILE A 54 5.52 4.89 0.80
N LYS A 55 5.32 6.05 0.19
CA LYS A 55 5.03 7.30 0.90
C LYS A 55 3.76 7.93 0.37
N VAL A 56 2.93 8.49 1.24
CA VAL A 56 1.76 9.26 0.82
C VAL A 56 2.10 10.75 0.78
N GLU A 57 1.63 11.45 -0.26
CA GLU A 57 1.73 12.91 -0.38
C GLU A 57 0.70 13.56 0.55
N GLU A 58 1.19 14.49 1.38
CA GLU A 58 0.41 15.25 2.35
C GLU A 58 -0.10 16.57 1.75
N PRO A 59 -1.13 17.22 2.32
CA PRO A 59 -1.67 18.48 1.80
C PRO A 59 -0.66 19.63 1.70
N ASP A 60 0.40 19.60 2.52
CA ASP A 60 1.49 20.58 2.52
C ASP A 60 2.61 20.24 1.52
N GLY A 61 2.46 19.16 0.74
CA GLY A 61 3.45 18.66 -0.22
C GLY A 61 4.56 17.82 0.39
N SER A 62 4.53 17.59 1.71
CA SER A 62 5.45 16.65 2.37
C SER A 62 5.04 15.19 2.12
N TYR A 63 5.87 14.25 2.58
CA TYR A 63 5.62 12.83 2.39
C TYR A 63 5.74 12.07 3.72
N ALA A 64 4.74 11.25 4.02
CA ALA A 64 4.75 10.35 5.16
C ALA A 64 4.93 8.90 4.69
N SER A 65 5.90 8.19 5.27
CA SER A 65 6.19 6.79 4.88
C SER A 65 5.20 5.83 5.53
N ALA A 66 4.69 4.88 4.74
CA ALA A 66 3.89 3.79 5.26
C ALA A 66 4.77 2.81 6.04
N ALA A 67 4.30 2.42 7.21
CA ALA A 67 5.00 1.54 8.14
C ALA A 67 4.03 0.51 8.74
N LYS A 68 4.56 -0.69 9.00
CA LYS A 68 3.90 -1.71 9.81
C LYS A 68 4.06 -1.32 11.29
N VAL A 69 2.94 -1.33 12.02
CA VAL A 69 2.91 -1.30 13.49
C VAL A 69 1.97 -2.41 13.91
N ASP A 70 2.51 -3.40 14.63
CA ASP A 70 1.82 -4.67 14.91
C ASP A 70 1.26 -5.31 13.63
N ASP A 71 -0.05 -5.57 13.57
CA ASP A 71 -0.75 -6.18 12.44
C ASP A 71 -1.43 -5.16 11.51
N LYS A 72 -0.99 -3.91 11.53
CA LYS A 72 -1.64 -2.77 10.88
C LYS A 72 -0.65 -1.87 10.14
N VAL A 73 -1.17 -1.11 9.17
CA VAL A 73 -0.38 -0.15 8.39
C VAL A 73 -0.74 1.28 8.76
N PHE A 74 0.27 2.09 9.06
CA PHE A 74 0.15 3.49 9.43
C PHE A 74 1.09 4.36 8.60
N VAL A 75 0.84 5.67 8.61
CA VAL A 75 1.78 6.71 8.18
C VAL A 75 2.06 7.64 9.37
N ARG A 76 3.09 8.49 9.24
CA ARG A 76 3.55 9.42 10.30
C ARG A 76 3.93 8.73 11.61
N VAL A 77 4.47 7.51 11.51
CA VAL A 77 5.02 6.78 12.65
C VAL A 77 6.40 7.35 12.99
N GLU A 78 6.62 7.73 14.25
CA GLU A 78 7.93 8.19 14.71
C GLU A 78 8.88 6.99 14.86
N ARG A 79 9.85 6.88 13.96
CA ARG A 79 10.86 5.80 13.96
C ARG A 79 12.13 6.20 13.20
N PRO A 80 13.28 5.53 13.44
CA PRO A 80 14.58 5.94 12.86
C PRO A 80 14.67 5.89 11.33
N GLY A 81 13.77 5.16 10.65
CA GLY A 81 13.77 5.03 9.19
C GLY A 81 12.51 4.35 8.67
N PRO A 82 12.27 4.42 7.34
CA PRO A 82 11.08 3.87 6.72
C PRO A 82 11.09 2.34 6.69
N ASP A 83 9.91 1.74 6.67
CA ASP A 83 9.79 0.31 6.33
C ASP A 83 10.05 0.09 4.83
N LEU A 84 10.63 -1.07 4.55
CA LEU A 84 10.87 -1.55 3.21
C LEU A 84 9.80 -2.57 2.83
N TRP A 85 9.30 -2.46 1.62
CA TRP A 85 8.23 -3.29 1.09
C TRP A 85 8.70 -3.98 -0.20
N TYR A 86 8.25 -5.22 -0.42
CA TYR A 86 8.28 -5.80 -1.76
C TYR A 86 6.95 -5.49 -2.46
N ILE A 87 7.02 -5.09 -3.73
CA ILE A 87 5.85 -4.89 -4.58
C ILE A 87 5.91 -5.90 -5.71
N ILE A 88 5.14 -6.98 -5.56
CA ILE A 88 5.23 -8.19 -6.39
C ILE A 88 4.10 -8.15 -7.42
N PRO A 89 4.37 -8.35 -8.72
CA PRO A 89 3.32 -8.39 -9.73
C PRO A 89 2.34 -9.54 -9.49
N ASP A 90 1.05 -9.23 -9.53
CA ASP A 90 -0.01 -10.24 -9.60
C ASP A 90 -0.40 -10.43 -11.07
N GLU A 91 0.12 -11.49 -11.68
CA GLU A 91 -0.09 -11.78 -13.10
C GLU A 91 -1.56 -12.10 -13.44
N ARG A 92 -2.37 -12.51 -12.46
CA ARG A 92 -3.79 -12.86 -12.67
C ARG A 92 -4.69 -11.62 -12.60
N GLY A 93 -4.36 -10.64 -11.78
CA GLY A 93 -5.10 -9.38 -11.65
C GLY A 93 -4.93 -8.43 -12.83
N GLY A 94 -4.00 -8.72 -13.74
CA GLY A 94 -3.80 -7.96 -14.97
C GLY A 94 -2.84 -6.79 -14.80
N LYS A 95 -2.85 -5.87 -15.78
CA LYS A 95 -1.84 -4.80 -15.88
C LYS A 95 -1.94 -3.86 -14.67
N GLY A 96 -0.86 -3.79 -13.90
CA GLY A 96 -0.73 -2.89 -12.76
C GLY A 96 -1.33 -3.43 -11.46
N SER A 97 -1.70 -4.72 -11.42
CA SER A 97 -2.05 -5.42 -10.18
C SER A 97 -0.78 -5.89 -9.47
N TYR A 98 -0.69 -5.61 -8.17
CA TYR A 98 0.44 -5.97 -7.33
C TYR A 98 0.01 -6.42 -5.94
N VAL A 99 0.87 -7.17 -5.28
CA VAL A 99 0.80 -7.51 -3.86
C VAL A 99 1.92 -6.76 -3.14
N ILE A 100 1.63 -6.20 -1.97
CA ILE A 100 2.60 -5.46 -1.15
C ILE A 100 2.96 -6.32 0.07
N THR A 101 4.22 -6.73 0.21
CA THR A 101 4.67 -7.58 1.31
C THR A 101 5.75 -6.91 2.15
N THR A 102 5.89 -7.35 3.41
CA THR A 102 7.05 -7.02 4.24
C THR A 102 8.32 -7.68 3.69
N THR A 103 9.48 -7.37 4.29
CA THR A 103 10.76 -7.95 3.89
C THR A 103 10.87 -9.45 4.14
N GLU A 104 10.10 -9.99 5.08
CA GLU A 104 10.01 -11.43 5.37
C GLU A 104 9.16 -12.17 4.33
N ARG A 105 8.45 -11.44 3.46
CA ARG A 105 7.59 -11.94 2.37
C ARG A 105 6.42 -12.83 2.79
N TYR A 106 6.17 -12.96 4.10
CA TYR A 106 5.05 -13.71 4.64
C TYR A 106 3.84 -12.80 4.92
N ASP A 107 4.09 -11.65 5.53
CA ASP A 107 3.05 -10.66 5.80
C ASP A 107 2.94 -9.64 4.66
N GLY A 108 1.75 -9.11 4.45
CA GLY A 108 1.52 -8.07 3.46
C GLY A 108 0.27 -7.26 3.74
N TRP A 109 0.02 -6.27 2.87
CA TRP A 109 -1.13 -5.41 2.99
C TRP A 109 -2.40 -6.20 2.67
N VAL A 110 -3.39 -6.11 3.56
CA VAL A 110 -4.71 -6.73 3.38
C VAL A 110 -5.78 -5.65 3.58
N ALA A 111 -6.53 -5.38 2.53
CA ALA A 111 -7.62 -4.41 2.55
C ALA A 111 -8.84 -4.97 3.31
N PRO A 112 -9.49 -4.15 4.15
CA PRO A 112 -10.79 -4.46 4.72
C PRO A 112 -11.89 -4.33 3.66
N GLU A 113 -13.10 -4.80 4.00
CA GLU A 113 -14.25 -4.71 3.09
C GLU A 113 -14.91 -3.33 3.12
N GLU A 114 -15.01 -2.74 4.31
CA GLU A 114 -15.66 -1.46 4.54
C GLU A 114 -14.71 -0.28 4.29
N PRO A 115 -15.19 0.84 3.74
CA PRO A 115 -14.44 2.09 3.75
C PRO A 115 -14.09 2.53 5.17
N GLU A 116 -13.06 3.37 5.30
CA GLU A 116 -12.54 3.94 6.55
C GLU A 116 -11.90 2.94 7.50
N ASP A 117 -12.10 1.64 7.28
CA ASP A 117 -11.35 0.61 7.95
C ASP A 117 -9.89 0.60 7.49
N GLN A 118 -9.03 0.20 8.42
CA GLN A 118 -7.58 0.23 8.28
C GLN A 118 -7.05 -0.97 7.49
N ILE A 119 -6.08 -0.70 6.60
CA ILE A 119 -5.25 -1.72 5.96
C ILE A 119 -4.47 -2.48 7.03
N LEU A 120 -4.64 -3.79 7.01
CA LEU A 120 -3.95 -4.71 7.90
C LEU A 120 -2.61 -5.14 7.28
N CYS A 121 -1.68 -5.58 8.12
CA CYS A 121 -0.45 -6.23 7.72
C CYS A 121 -0.42 -7.65 8.29
N ARG A 122 -0.78 -8.64 7.49
CA ARG A 122 -1.06 -10.02 7.93
C ARG A 122 -0.53 -11.05 6.94
N PRO A 123 -0.43 -12.32 7.34
CA PRO A 123 -0.05 -13.40 6.46
C PRO A 123 -0.90 -13.42 5.20
N LEU A 124 -0.26 -13.43 4.03
CA LEU A 124 -0.96 -13.46 2.76
C LEU A 124 -1.43 -14.88 2.41
N ILE A 125 -2.61 -14.96 1.82
CA ILE A 125 -3.16 -16.21 1.32
C ILE A 125 -2.67 -16.41 -0.11
N VAL A 126 -1.87 -17.46 -0.31
CA VAL A 126 -1.36 -17.84 -1.63
C VAL A 126 -2.02 -19.15 -2.07
N GLY A 127 -2.91 -19.06 -3.06
CA GLY A 127 -3.59 -20.22 -3.62
C GLY A 127 -2.65 -21.13 -4.42
N PRO A 128 -2.85 -22.47 -4.38
CA PRO A 128 -2.00 -23.43 -5.07
C PRO A 128 -2.31 -23.45 -6.59
N SER A 129 -1.79 -22.47 -7.32
CA SER A 129 -1.88 -22.39 -8.79
C SER A 129 -0.59 -21.82 -9.40
N PHE A 130 -0.42 -21.95 -10.72
CA PHE A 130 0.64 -21.30 -11.47
C PHE A 130 0.05 -20.46 -12.63
N PRO A 131 0.18 -19.12 -12.63
CA PRO A 131 0.73 -18.29 -11.55
C PRO A 131 -0.11 -18.38 -10.26
N PRO A 132 0.46 -18.01 -9.09
CA PRO A 132 -0.26 -18.05 -7.82
C PRO A 132 -1.51 -17.18 -7.84
N PHE A 133 -2.50 -17.55 -7.04
CA PHE A 133 -3.71 -16.76 -6.83
C PHE A 133 -3.63 -16.03 -5.49
N TYR A 134 -3.96 -14.74 -5.51
CA TYR A 134 -4.14 -13.93 -4.31
C TYR A 134 -5.61 -13.51 -4.21
N PRO A 135 -6.22 -13.54 -3.01
CA PRO A 135 -7.55 -12.99 -2.79
C PRO A 135 -7.64 -11.52 -3.21
N PRO A 136 -8.81 -11.05 -3.68
CA PRO A 136 -8.94 -9.68 -4.18
C PRO A 136 -8.73 -8.57 -3.14
N ASN A 137 -8.71 -8.88 -1.85
CA ASN A 137 -8.38 -7.93 -0.78
C ASN A 137 -6.87 -7.83 -0.51
N GLU A 138 -6.06 -8.71 -1.09
CA GLU A 138 -4.58 -8.73 -0.95
C GLU A 138 -3.88 -8.15 -2.19
N THR A 139 -4.64 -7.81 -3.23
CA THR A 139 -4.15 -7.24 -4.48
C THR A 139 -4.52 -5.77 -4.60
N PHE A 140 -3.60 -4.98 -5.16
CA PHE A 140 -3.72 -3.54 -5.26
C PHE A 140 -3.37 -3.09 -6.68
N GLN A 141 -4.22 -2.25 -7.25
CA GLN A 141 -4.02 -1.66 -8.55
C GLN A 141 -3.23 -0.36 -8.41
N PHE A 142 -2.12 -0.26 -9.13
CA PHE A 142 -1.27 0.94 -9.20
C PHE A 142 -1.49 1.62 -10.56
N SER A 143 -1.93 2.89 -10.53
CA SER A 143 -2.08 3.73 -11.71
C SER A 143 -1.19 4.98 -11.59
N ARG A 144 -0.43 5.29 -12.64
CA ARG A 144 0.48 6.45 -12.68
C ARG A 144 -0.30 7.76 -12.50
N ALA A 145 0.15 8.62 -11.58
CA ALA A 145 -0.50 9.89 -11.24
C ALA A 145 0.06 11.11 -12.01
N ASP A 146 1.06 10.88 -12.85
CA ASP A 146 1.81 11.84 -13.67
C ASP A 146 1.39 11.83 -15.16
N LYS A 147 0.29 11.13 -15.50
CA LYS A 147 -0.26 11.05 -16.87
C LYS A 147 -1.48 11.91 -17.08
#